data_AF-A0A7X6Z3A1-F1
#
_entry.id   AF-A0A7X6Z3A1-F1
#
_cell.length_a   1.000
_cell.length_b   1.000
_cell.length_c   1.000
_cell.angle_alpha   90.00
_cell.angle_beta   90.00
_cell.angle_gamma   90.00
#
_symmetry.space_group_name_H-M   'P 1'
#
loop_
_entity.id
_entity.type
_entity.pdbx_description
1 polymer ?
#
loop_
_entity_poly.entity_id
_entity_poly.type
_entity_poly.pdbx_seq_one_letter_code
_entity_poly.pdbx_strand_id
1 'polypeptide(L)'
;VVTKNVTLVGQPLVGRISELPLPVAVTISGTKTKLDELNDNLILMTADVEGLDLGSHQVPVKVDVPQEYTFIKTVPDTIEVVVEP
;
A
#
# COMPACT_ATOMS: atom_id res chain seq x y z
N VAL A 1 -5.25 -4.18 13.87
CA VAL A 1 -4.19 -4.13 12.84
C VAL A 1 -4.72 -4.89 11.65
N VAL A 2 -4.68 -4.30 10.48
CA VAL A 2 -5.16 -4.92 9.23
C VAL A 2 -3.94 -5.17 8.36
N THR A 3 -3.83 -6.36 7.78
CA THR A 3 -2.74 -6.70 6.86
C THR A 3 -3.32 -6.86 5.47
N LYS A 4 -2.85 -6.04 4.52
CA LYS A 4 -3.33 -6.08 3.13
C LYS A 4 -2.17 -5.98 2.15
N ASN A 5 -2.43 -6.51 0.96
CA ASN A 5 -1.54 -6.34 -0.19
C ASN A 5 -1.66 -4.91 -0.71
N VAL A 6 -0.53 -4.33 -1.10
CA VAL A 6 -0.48 -3.00 -1.70
C VAL A 6 -0.80 -3.11 -3.18
N THR A 7 -1.71 -2.25 -3.65
CA THR A 7 -2.06 -2.17 -5.07
C THR A 7 -1.09 -1.24 -5.77
N LEU A 8 -0.39 -1.75 -6.78
CA LEU A 8 0.51 -0.93 -7.59
C LEU A 8 -0.32 -0.08 -8.56
N VAL A 9 -0.09 1.23 -8.55
CA VAL A 9 -0.75 2.21 -9.43
C VAL A 9 0.28 2.84 -10.35
N GLY A 10 -0.12 3.04 -11.61
CA GLY A 10 0.78 3.47 -12.67
C GLY A 10 1.44 2.29 -13.40
N GLN A 11 2.29 2.61 -14.35
CA GLN A 11 3.11 1.64 -15.10
C GLN A 11 4.57 2.10 -15.09
N PRO A 12 5.53 1.16 -14.97
CA PRO A 12 6.93 1.49 -15.11
C PRO A 12 7.21 2.03 -16.53
N LEU A 13 8.25 2.83 -16.66
CA LEU A 13 8.67 3.44 -17.93
C LEU A 13 9.03 2.36 -18.97
N VAL A 14 9.68 1.29 -18.48
CA VAL A 14 10.16 0.17 -19.28
C VAL A 14 10.06 -1.13 -18.48
N GLY A 15 9.87 -2.25 -19.18
CA GLY A 15 9.88 -3.56 -18.57
C GLY A 15 8.59 -3.93 -17.84
N ARG A 16 8.73 -4.80 -16.84
CA ARG A 16 7.64 -5.33 -16.01
C ARG A 16 8.08 -5.45 -14.57
N ILE A 17 7.11 -5.40 -13.68
CA ILE A 17 7.32 -5.62 -12.25
C ILE A 17 7.43 -7.13 -12.05
N SER A 18 8.64 -7.58 -11.66
CA SER A 18 8.93 -9.00 -11.45
C SER A 18 8.61 -9.42 -10.02
N GLU A 19 8.86 -8.51 -9.07
CA GLU A 19 8.65 -8.76 -7.65
C GLU A 19 7.46 -7.96 -7.13
N LEU A 20 6.45 -8.68 -6.64
CA LEU A 20 5.30 -8.08 -5.98
C LEU A 20 5.67 -7.75 -4.53
N PRO A 21 5.26 -6.57 -4.03
CA PRO A 21 5.59 -6.17 -2.68
C PRO A 21 4.95 -7.06 -1.63
N LEU A 22 5.65 -7.23 -0.52
CA LEU A 22 5.17 -7.96 0.64
C LEU A 22 3.90 -7.32 1.21
N PRO A 23 3.00 -8.11 1.84
CA PRO A 23 1.82 -7.58 2.50
C PRO A 23 2.22 -6.63 3.63
N VAL A 24 1.46 -5.55 3.75
CA VAL A 24 1.77 -4.44 4.65
C VAL A 24 0.73 -4.36 5.76
N ALA A 25 1.20 -4.17 6.99
CA ALA A 25 0.36 -4.06 8.16
C ALA A 25 0.05 -2.59 8.46
N VAL A 26 -1.25 -2.24 8.45
CA VAL A 26 -1.74 -0.94 8.86
C VAL A 26 -2.39 -0.99 10.24
N THR A 27 -2.11 0.03 11.03
CA THR A 27 -2.81 0.31 12.28
C THR A 27 -3.69 1.53 12.07
N ILE A 28 -4.98 1.35 12.32
CA ILE A 28 -5.98 2.42 12.32
C ILE A 28 -6.67 2.44 13.68
N SER A 29 -7.11 3.63 14.09
CA SER A 29 -7.96 3.82 15.26
C SER A 29 -9.29 4.44 14.84
N GLY A 30 -10.32 4.20 15.64
CA GLY A 30 -11.67 4.66 15.36
C GLY A 30 -12.56 4.42 16.56
N THR A 31 -13.83 4.77 16.43
CA THR A 31 -14.83 4.42 17.45
C THR A 31 -15.11 2.91 17.40
N LYS A 32 -15.45 2.31 18.54
CA LYS A 32 -15.66 0.85 18.65
C LYS A 32 -16.70 0.34 17.63
N THR A 33 -17.83 1.02 17.51
CA THR A 33 -18.89 0.70 16.52
C THR A 33 -18.36 0.71 15.09
N LYS A 34 -17.56 1.72 14.71
CA LYS A 34 -17.00 1.82 13.36
C LYS A 34 -15.90 0.80 13.11
N LEU A 35 -15.13 0.42 14.13
CA LEU A 35 -14.16 -0.67 14.06
C LEU A 35 -14.85 -2.02 13.86
N ASP A 36 -16.01 -2.24 14.48
CA ASP A 36 -16.83 -3.45 14.26
C ASP A 36 -17.45 -3.48 12.84
N GLU A 37 -17.79 -2.32 12.27
CA GLU A 37 -18.29 -2.18 10.89
C GLU A 37 -17.18 -2.04 9.83
N LEU A 38 -15.92 -1.98 10.26
CA LEU A 38 -14.79 -1.77 9.37
C LEU A 38 -14.69 -2.95 8.40
N ASN A 39 -14.84 -2.64 7.12
CA ASN A 39 -14.57 -3.58 6.05
C ASN A 39 -13.17 -3.31 5.49
N ASP A 40 -12.36 -4.35 5.31
CA ASP A 40 -11.02 -4.25 4.75
C ASP A 40 -11.01 -3.62 3.34
N ASN A 41 -12.13 -3.67 2.61
CA ASN A 41 -12.28 -3.01 1.31
C ASN A 41 -12.35 -1.48 1.39
N LEU A 42 -12.63 -0.90 2.56
CA LEU A 42 -12.60 0.55 2.76
C LEU A 42 -11.18 1.10 2.87
N ILE A 43 -10.20 0.25 3.17
CA ILE A 43 -8.79 0.63 3.31
C ILE A 43 -8.11 0.42 1.96
N LEU A 44 -7.68 1.51 1.35
CA LEU A 44 -6.97 1.53 0.08
C LEU A 44 -5.48 1.67 0.36
N MET A 45 -4.70 0.64 0.04
CA MET A 45 -3.24 0.68 0.08
C MET A 45 -2.72 0.72 -1.34
N THR A 46 -2.04 1.80 -1.69
CA THR A 46 -1.52 2.02 -3.04
C THR A 46 -0.05 2.38 -3.00
N ALA A 47 0.69 1.94 -4.01
CA ALA A 47 2.07 2.35 -4.22
C ALA A 47 2.27 2.77 -5.67
N ASP A 48 2.89 3.93 -5.83
CA ASP A 48 3.09 4.58 -7.11
C ASP A 48 4.34 4.06 -7.80
N VAL A 49 4.14 3.33 -8.89
CA VAL A 49 5.21 2.75 -9.70
C VAL A 49 5.31 3.44 -11.07
N GLU A 50 4.67 4.59 -11.22
CA GLU A 50 4.63 5.31 -12.49
C GLU A 50 6.02 5.83 -12.88
N GLY A 51 6.44 5.49 -14.10
CA GLY A 51 7.70 5.98 -14.66
C GLY A 51 8.97 5.41 -14.01
N LEU A 52 8.88 4.33 -13.23
CA LEU A 52 10.05 3.64 -12.71
C LEU A 52 10.87 3.02 -13.85
N ASP A 53 12.19 3.15 -13.76
CA ASP A 53 13.14 2.53 -14.70
C ASP A 53 13.51 1.12 -14.22
N LEU A 54 14.43 0.46 -14.92
CA LEU A 54 14.90 -0.87 -14.57
C LEU A 54 15.72 -0.83 -13.27
N GLY A 55 15.52 -1.82 -12.41
CA GLY A 55 16.24 -1.97 -11.14
C GLY A 55 15.32 -2.05 -9.93
N SER A 56 15.93 -1.98 -8.74
CA SER A 56 15.21 -1.97 -7.46
C SER A 56 14.88 -0.53 -7.05
N HIS A 57 13.61 -0.30 -6.75
CA HIS A 57 13.07 0.98 -6.32
C HIS A 57 12.31 0.82 -5.01
N GLN A 58 12.55 1.73 -4.08
CA GLN A 58 11.77 1.82 -2.85
C GLN A 58 10.64 2.82 -3.04
N VAL A 59 9.41 2.32 -2.95
CA VAL A 59 8.19 3.10 -3.16
C VAL A 59 7.45 3.25 -1.84
N PRO A 60 7.09 4.47 -1.42
CA PRO A 60 6.28 4.66 -0.21
C PRO A 60 4.85 4.17 -0.42
N VAL A 61 4.33 3.48 0.59
CA VAL A 61 2.94 2.99 0.61
C VAL A 61 2.02 4.11 1.05
N LYS A 62 1.14 4.54 0.15
CA LYS A 62 0.04 5.45 0.46
C LYS A 62 -1.13 4.65 0.99
N VAL A 63 -1.60 5.01 2.17
CA VAL A 63 -2.80 4.44 2.78
C VAL A 63 -3.88 5.49 2.81
N ASP A 64 -4.99 5.22 2.13
CA ASP A 64 -6.19 6.03 2.16
C ASP A 64 -7.25 5.31 3.00
N VAL A 65 -7.74 6.00 4.03
CA VAL A 65 -8.77 5.51 4.95
C VAL A 65 -9.89 6.53 5.02
N PRO A 66 -11.15 6.07 5.19
CA PRO A 66 -12.27 6.98 5.35
C PRO A 66 -12.06 7.92 6.54
N GLN A 67 -12.62 9.14 6.46
CA GLN A 67 -12.51 10.17 7.50
C GLN A 67 -12.98 9.72 8.90
N GLU A 68 -13.81 8.67 8.96
CA GLU A 68 -14.29 8.07 10.21
C GLU A 68 -13.20 7.31 10.98
N TYR A 69 -12.06 7.02 10.33
CA TYR A 69 -10.92 6.33 10.91
C TYR A 69 -9.69 7.25 10.92
N THR A 70 -8.85 7.06 11.94
CA THR A 70 -7.56 7.72 12.05
C THR A 70 -6.47 6.74 11.69
N PHE A 71 -5.72 7.05 10.65
CA PHE A 71 -4.49 6.35 10.33
C PHE A 71 -3.46 6.56 11.46
N ILE A 72 -2.94 5.48 12.04
CA ILE A 72 -1.92 5.54 13.10
C ILE A 72 -0.54 5.30 12.50
N LYS A 73 -0.36 4.17 11.81
CA LYS A 73 0.93 3.79 11.19
C LYS A 73 0.78 2.65 10.19
N THR A 74 1.78 2.53 9.33
CA THR A 74 1.98 1.41 8.41
C THR A 74 3.35 0.81 8.66
N VAL A 75 3.46 -0.53 8.64
CA VAL A 75 4.74 -1.22 8.74
C VAL A 75 4.74 -2.39 7.75
N PRO A 76 5.67 -2.41 6.78
CA PRO A 76 6.61 -1.34 6.42
C PRO A 76 5.92 -0.14 5.74
N ASP A 77 6.48 1.07 5.87
CA ASP A 77 5.97 2.27 5.17
C ASP A 77 6.48 2.40 3.73
N THR A 78 7.56 1.69 3.39
CA THR A 78 8.10 1.57 2.04
C THR A 78 8.13 0.11 1.60
N ILE A 79 7.80 -0.13 0.34
CA ILE A 79 7.95 -1.44 -0.30
C ILE A 79 9.07 -1.40 -1.32
N GLU A 80 9.76 -2.52 -1.49
CA GLU A 80 10.71 -2.70 -2.57
C GLU A 80 9.97 -3.24 -3.80
N VAL A 81 10.23 -2.63 -4.94
CA VAL A 81 9.67 -3.02 -6.24
C VAL A 81 10.83 -3.16 -7.21
N VAL A 82 10.93 -4.32 -7.85
CA VAL A 82 11.97 -4.62 -8.85
C VAL A 82 11.36 -4.62 -10.24
N VAL A 83 11.89 -3.75 -11.09
CA VAL A 83 11.52 -3.62 -12.50
C VAL A 83 12.58 -4.30 -13.35
N GLU A 84 12.15 -5.27 -14.15
CA GLU A 84 13.01 -6.05 -15.05
C GLU A 84 12.60 -5.84 -16.51
N PRO A 85 13.54 -5.91 -17.47
CA PRO A 85 13.28 -5.68 -18.89
C PRO A 85 12.29 -6.67 -19.52
#